data_AF-A0A814S4I4-F1
#
_entry.id   AF-A0A814S4I4-F1
#
_cell.length_a   1.000
_cell.length_b   1.000
_cell.length_c   1.000
_cell.angle_alpha   90.00
_cell.angle_beta   90.00
_cell.angle_gamma   90.00
#
_symmetry.space_group_name_H-M   'P 1'
#
loop_
_entity.id
_entity.type
_entity.pdbx_description
1 polymer ?
#
loop_
_entity_poly.entity_id
_entity_poly.type
_entity_poly.pdbx_seq_one_letter_code
_entity_poly.pdbx_strand_id
1 'polypeptide(L)'
;MTYRDISHLCEMTRVLSYPRLISMENFRQPNFRLVAELMAWLVKQYDPLSEVPTEIEREQDRVLFIRTVAQIIATKAHVKLNTKKLYQADGYAVKEI
;
A
#
# COMPACT_ATOMS: atom_id res chain seq x y z
N MET A 1 -7.36 -7.11 12.53
CA MET A 1 -5.96 -6.63 12.49
C MET A 1 -5.36 -6.79 13.88
N THR A 2 -4.10 -7.19 14.00
CA THR A 2 -3.41 -7.32 15.28
C THR A 2 -2.50 -6.12 15.49
N TYR A 3 -2.37 -5.61 16.72
CA TYR A 3 -1.46 -4.50 17.07
C TYR A 3 -0.02 -4.72 16.55
N ARG A 4 0.42 -5.99 16.55
CA ARG A 4 1.73 -6.40 16.03
C ARG A 4 1.94 -6.06 14.54
N ASP A 5 0.91 -6.15 13.71
CA ASP A 5 1.04 -5.99 12.26
C ASP A 5 1.37 -4.53 11.91
N ILE A 6 0.68 -3.56 12.52
CA ILE A 6 0.98 -2.14 12.26
C ILE A 6 2.32 -1.73 12.87
N SER A 7 2.65 -2.20 14.09
CA SER A 7 3.94 -1.87 14.69
C SER A 7 5.10 -2.32 13.79
N HIS A 8 4.96 -3.52 13.21
CA HIS A 8 5.91 -4.03 12.23
C HIS A 8 5.96 -3.16 10.97
N LEU A 9 4.83 -2.76 10.41
CA LEU A 9 4.80 -1.85 9.26
C LEU A 9 5.47 -0.50 9.55
N CYS A 10 5.18 0.13 10.69
CA CYS A 10 5.80 1.38 11.13
C CYS A 10 7.33 1.24 11.26
N GLU A 11 7.78 0.10 11.80
CA GLU A 11 9.21 -0.17 11.93
C GLU A 11 9.89 -0.37 10.57
N MET A 12 9.29 -1.18 9.70
CA MET A 12 9.81 -1.47 8.36
C MET A 12 9.90 -0.20 7.51
N THR A 13 8.87 0.65 7.54
CA THR A 13 8.86 1.91 6.79
C THR A 13 9.91 2.89 7.29
N ARG A 14 10.19 2.92 8.60
CA ARG A 14 11.31 3.69 9.16
C ARG A 14 12.67 3.14 8.71
N VAL A 15 12.86 1.82 8.73
CA VAL A 15 14.12 1.17 8.30
C VAL A 15 14.40 1.44 6.83
N LEU A 16 13.37 1.39 5.99
CA LEU A 16 13.47 1.63 4.55
C LEU A 16 13.47 3.12 4.18
N SER A 17 13.52 4.03 5.17
CA SER A 17 13.55 5.48 4.97
C SER A 17 12.35 6.02 4.17
N TYR A 18 11.16 5.48 4.43
CA TYR A 18 9.92 6.04 3.89
C TYR A 18 9.78 7.51 4.38
N PRO A 19 9.54 8.47 3.47
CA PRO A 19 9.66 9.90 3.78
C PRO A 19 8.60 10.44 4.75
N ARG A 20 7.53 9.69 4.99
CA ARG A 20 6.39 10.12 5.82
C ARG A 20 6.30 9.27 7.09
N LEU A 21 5.99 9.90 8.22
CA LEU A 21 5.71 9.18 9.46
C LEU A 21 4.36 8.45 9.35
N ILE A 22 4.39 7.12 9.57
CA ILE A 22 3.21 6.27 9.63
C ILE A 22 2.90 5.96 11.09
N SER A 23 1.63 6.09 11.47
CA SER A 23 1.15 5.74 12.79
C SER A 23 -0.06 4.79 12.75
N MET A 24 -0.33 4.17 13.88
CA MET A 24 -1.51 3.35 14.13
C MET A 24 -2.82 4.07 13.82
N GLU A 25 -2.88 5.36 14.12
CA GLU A 25 -4.09 6.16 13.98
C GLU A 25 -4.51 6.30 12.52
N ASN A 26 -3.53 6.28 11.61
CA ASN A 26 -3.79 6.41 10.18
C ASN A 26 -4.59 5.24 9.59
N PHE A 27 -4.67 4.09 10.28
CA PHE A 27 -5.40 2.90 9.84
C PHE A 27 -6.64 2.58 10.69
N ARG A 28 -7.01 3.45 11.64
CA ARG A 28 -8.27 3.29 12.43
C ARG A 28 -9.51 3.53 11.57
N GLN A 29 -9.39 4.36 10.54
CA GLN A 29 -10.41 4.60 9.53
C GLN A 29 -9.80 4.39 8.14
N PRO A 30 -10.62 4.03 7.13
CA PRO A 30 -10.15 3.91 5.76
C PRO A 30 -9.38 5.15 5.28
N ASN A 31 -8.11 4.96 4.89
CA ASN A 31 -7.23 6.00 4.37
C ASN A 31 -6.58 5.56 3.06
N PHE A 32 -7.36 5.59 1.99
CA PHE A 32 -6.91 5.14 0.67
C PHE A 32 -5.71 5.94 0.15
N ARG A 33 -5.65 7.25 0.41
CA ARG A 33 -4.53 8.08 -0.04
C ARG A 33 -3.21 7.61 0.55
N LEU A 34 -3.18 7.29 1.85
CA LEU A 34 -1.98 6.76 2.48
C LEU A 34 -1.62 5.37 1.93
N VAL A 35 -2.59 4.47 1.77
CA VAL A 35 -2.32 3.14 1.21
C VAL A 35 -1.79 3.24 -0.23
N ALA A 36 -2.35 4.14 -1.05
CA ALA A 36 -1.87 4.36 -2.40
C ALA A 36 -0.45 4.93 -2.43
N GLU A 37 -0.16 5.93 -1.59
CA GLU A 37 1.18 6.51 -1.45
C GLU A 37 2.21 5.42 -1.05
N LEU A 38 1.85 4.60 -0.06
CA LEU A 38 2.72 3.54 0.47
C LEU A 38 2.96 2.42 -0.56
N MET A 39 1.91 1.98 -1.24
CA MET A 39 2.02 0.96 -2.28
C MET A 39 2.80 1.45 -3.50
N ALA A 40 2.59 2.70 -3.93
CA ALA A 40 3.37 3.29 -5.03
C ALA A 40 4.85 3.40 -4.66
N TRP A 41 5.15 3.81 -3.42
CA TRP A 41 6.51 3.84 -2.92
C TRP A 41 7.13 2.44 -2.86
N LEU A 42 6.43 1.43 -2.35
CA LEU A 42 6.90 0.04 -2.32
C LEU A 42 7.18 -0.51 -3.72
N VAL A 43 6.28 -0.29 -4.67
CA VAL A 43 6.48 -0.70 -6.07
C VAL A 43 7.76 -0.09 -6.63
N LYS A 44 8.02 1.19 -6.35
CA LYS A 44 9.25 1.88 -6.76
C LYS A 44 10.52 1.36 -6.07
N GLN A 45 10.41 0.82 -4.86
CA GLN A 45 11.55 0.13 -4.20
C GLN A 45 11.91 -1.18 -4.90
N TYR A 46 10.92 -1.91 -5.44
CA TYR A 46 11.16 -3.14 -6.21
C TYR A 46 11.59 -2.90 -7.65
N ASP A 47 10.97 -1.92 -8.31
CA ASP A 47 11.24 -1.59 -9.70
C ASP A 47 11.13 -0.05 -9.89
N PRO A 48 12.27 0.67 -9.88
CA PRO A 48 12.28 2.12 -10.02
C PRO A 48 11.62 2.63 -11.32
N LEU A 49 11.61 1.80 -12.36
CA LEU A 49 11.04 2.13 -13.68
C LEU A 49 9.54 1.82 -13.78
N SER A 50 8.96 1.10 -12.82
CA SER A 50 7.53 0.76 -12.83
C SER A 50 6.65 2.01 -12.80
N GLU A 51 5.69 2.08 -13.71
CA GLU A 51 4.70 3.17 -13.77
C GLU A 51 3.46 2.78 -12.99
N VAL A 52 3.07 3.62 -12.03
CA VAL A 52 1.88 3.44 -11.20
C VAL A 52 0.96 4.64 -11.43
N PRO A 53 -0.37 4.42 -11.62
CA PRO A 53 -1.32 5.52 -11.75
C PRO A 53 -1.22 6.49 -10.56
N THR A 54 -1.27 7.80 -10.84
CA THR A 54 -1.20 8.84 -9.81
C THR A 54 -2.57 9.40 -9.44
N GLU A 55 -3.56 9.28 -10.31
CA GLU A 55 -4.94 9.70 -10.04
C GLU A 55 -5.65 8.64 -9.19
N ILE A 56 -6.21 9.07 -8.05
CA ILE A 56 -6.88 8.20 -7.07
C ILE A 56 -8.14 8.85 -6.46
N GLU A 57 -8.63 9.92 -7.09
CA GLU A 57 -9.72 10.71 -6.53
C GLU A 57 -11.08 10.05 -6.80
N ARG A 58 -11.31 9.46 -7.98
CA ARG A 58 -12.54 8.71 -8.29
C ARG A 58 -12.37 7.23 -8.01
N GLU A 59 -13.50 6.56 -7.76
CA GLU A 59 -13.55 5.11 -7.54
C GLU A 59 -12.89 4.31 -8.68
N GLN A 60 -13.15 4.70 -9.93
CA GLN A 60 -12.58 4.02 -11.10
C GLN A 60 -11.04 4.11 -11.10
N ASP A 61 -10.50 5.28 -10.75
CA ASP A 61 -9.06 5.52 -10.69
C ASP A 61 -8.41 4.70 -9.57
N ARG A 62 -9.09 4.60 -8.41
CA ARG A 62 -8.66 3.76 -7.29
C ARG A 62 -8.65 2.27 -7.65
N VAL A 63 -9.67 1.79 -8.36
CA VAL A 63 -9.72 0.40 -8.84
C VAL A 63 -8.59 0.14 -9.83
N LEU A 64 -8.35 1.05 -10.76
CA LEU A 64 -7.23 0.98 -11.70
C LEU A 64 -5.89 0.92 -10.96
N PHE A 65 -5.67 1.82 -10.00
CA PHE A 65 -4.48 1.85 -9.16
C PHE A 65 -4.22 0.49 -8.48
N ILE A 66 -5.21 -0.06 -7.77
CA ILE A 66 -5.08 -1.33 -7.04
C ILE A 66 -4.78 -2.48 -8.00
N ARG A 67 -5.43 -2.54 -9.16
CA ARG A 67 -5.17 -3.58 -10.17
C ARG A 67 -3.75 -3.50 -10.71
N THR A 68 -3.27 -2.30 -11.02
CA THR A 68 -1.91 -2.10 -11.55
C THR A 68 -0.86 -2.49 -10.52
N VAL A 69 -0.97 -2.00 -9.29
CA VAL A 69 -0.05 -2.36 -8.19
C VAL A 69 -0.03 -3.88 -7.96
N ALA A 70 -1.19 -4.51 -7.85
CA ALA A 70 -1.27 -5.95 -7.61
C ALA A 70 -0.65 -6.75 -8.77
N GLN A 71 -0.83 -6.31 -10.01
CA GLN A 71 -0.22 -6.95 -11.18
C GLN A 71 1.30 -6.83 -11.16
N ILE A 72 1.84 -5.65 -10.84
CA ILE A 72 3.29 -5.41 -10.76
C ILE A 72 3.89 -6.30 -9.66
N ILE A 73 3.31 -6.29 -8.46
CA ILE A 73 3.82 -7.09 -7.32
C ILE A 73 3.72 -8.60 -7.63
N ALA A 74 2.63 -9.06 -8.25
CA ALA A 74 2.50 -10.47 -8.63
C ALA A 74 3.53 -10.91 -9.68
N THR A 75 3.91 -10.01 -10.60
CA THR A 75 4.86 -10.34 -11.68
C THR A 75 6.32 -10.16 -11.27
N LYS A 76 6.64 -9.16 -10.46
CA LYS A 76 8.01 -8.79 -10.09
C LYS A 76 8.46 -9.41 -8.77
N ALA A 77 7.58 -9.45 -7.78
CA ALA A 77 7.88 -9.96 -6.44
C ALA A 77 7.30 -11.38 -6.22
N HIS A 78 6.51 -11.90 -7.15
CA HIS A 78 5.81 -13.19 -7.03
C HIS A 78 4.89 -13.29 -5.80
N VAL A 79 4.38 -12.15 -5.32
CA VAL A 79 3.46 -12.07 -4.18
C VAL A 79 2.05 -11.76 -4.69
N LYS A 80 1.08 -12.57 -4.28
CA LYS A 80 -0.34 -12.35 -4.61
C LYS A 80 -1.02 -11.54 -3.51
N LEU A 81 -1.36 -10.29 -3.83
CA LEU A 81 -2.04 -9.37 -2.91
C LEU A 81 -3.57 -9.56 -2.91
N ASN A 82 -4.19 -9.32 -1.76
CA ASN A 82 -5.64 -9.19 -1.64
C ASN A 82 -6.09 -7.76 -1.98
N THR A 83 -6.48 -7.57 -3.23
CA THR A 83 -6.92 -6.27 -3.77
C THR A 83 -8.12 -5.68 -3.02
N LYS A 84 -9.02 -6.50 -2.48
CA LYS A 84 -10.17 -6.03 -1.70
C LYS A 84 -9.73 -5.37 -0.39
N LYS A 85 -8.80 -6.00 0.34
CA LYS A 85 -8.28 -5.42 1.58
C LYS A 85 -7.47 -4.15 1.33
N LEU A 86 -6.65 -4.13 0.29
CA LEU A 86 -5.93 -2.91 -0.10
C LEU A 86 -6.90 -1.77 -0.45
N TYR A 87 -7.99 -2.07 -1.17
CA TYR A 87 -9.00 -1.06 -1.51
C TYR A 87 -9.80 -0.57 -0.28
N GLN A 88 -10.08 -1.44 0.68
CA GLN A 88 -10.70 -1.06 1.96
C GLN A 88 -9.85 -0.04 2.72
N ALA A 89 -8.53 -0.08 2.54
CA ALA A 89 -7.57 0.89 3.05
C ALA A 89 -7.66 1.18 4.56
N ASP A 90 -8.15 0.21 5.32
CA ASP A 90 -8.22 0.24 6.77
C ASP A 90 -7.11 -0.66 7.34
N GLY A 91 -7.23 -1.01 8.62
CA GLY A 91 -6.30 -1.92 9.27
C GLY A 91 -6.11 -3.30 8.61
N TYR A 92 -7.02 -3.76 7.74
CA TYR A 92 -6.82 -5.01 7.01
C TYR A 92 -5.87 -4.85 5.80
N ALA A 93 -5.73 -3.63 5.27
CA ALA A 93 -4.78 -3.34 4.20
C ALA A 93 -3.33 -3.55 4.67
N VAL A 94 -3.03 -3.25 5.93
CA VAL A 94 -1.70 -3.40 6.56
C VAL A 94 -1.11 -4.80 6.40
N LYS A 95 -1.94 -5.84 6.32
CA LYS A 95 -1.46 -7.22 6.14
C LYS A 95 -0.97 -7.53 4.72
N GLU A 96 -1.34 -6.68 3.77
CA GLU A 96 -1.01 -6.82 2.35
C GLU A 96 0.14 -5.87 1.95
N ILE A 97 0.64 -5.07 2.89
CA ILE A 97 1.74 -4.10 2.74
C ILE A 97 2.96 -4.64 3.47
#